data_AF-A0A5E6N3K2-F1
#
_entry.id   AF-A0A5E6N3K2-F1
#
_cell.length_a   1.000
_cell.length_b   1.000
_cell.length_c   1.000
_cell.angle_alpha   90.00
_cell.angle_beta   90.00
_cell.angle_gamma   90.00
#
_symmetry.space_group_name_H-M   'P 1'
#
loop_
_entity.id
_entity.type
_entity.pdbx_description
1 polymer ?
#
loop_
_entity_poly.entity_id
_entity_poly.type
_entity_poly.pdbx_seq_one_letter_code
_entity_poly.pdbx_strand_id
1 'polypeptide(L)'
;KKYKENYRIIVRTSQQSLEEKGNLFLLTAERVMEYPNLPQIDFFVIDEFYKLSAKRDDERSDVLNNAFYKLLQQTPVPQFYLLGPNIDGISEGFEEKYNAIFYKTNYSLVENKTIDIYSKNKTEFDQPRKFKEFKENKLFELLLDLKDEQTIIYCSSPNRVRFLADKFTKFLEKKNIQKIEKLPLVEWIEKNKIQNGI
;
A
#
# COMPACT_ATOMS: atom_id res chain seq x y z
N LYS A 1 11.72 -6.44 -21.02
CA LYS A 1 11.49 -6.68 -22.47
C LYS A 1 10.94 -8.08 -22.79
N LYS A 2 11.14 -9.12 -21.95
CA LYS A 2 10.84 -10.54 -22.23
C LYS A 2 9.37 -10.90 -22.62
N TYR A 3 8.38 -10.11 -22.23
CA TYR A 3 6.95 -10.45 -22.46
C TYR A 3 6.25 -9.60 -23.53
N LYS A 4 6.89 -8.55 -24.04
CA LYS A 4 6.28 -7.64 -25.03
C LYS A 4 6.01 -8.30 -26.39
N GLU A 5 6.76 -9.35 -26.71
CA GLU A 5 6.59 -10.08 -27.96
C GLU A 5 5.29 -10.89 -27.97
N ASN A 6 4.94 -11.50 -26.82
CA ASN A 6 3.82 -12.42 -26.69
C ASN A 6 2.55 -11.74 -26.13
N TYR A 7 2.72 -10.67 -25.33
CA TYR A 7 1.62 -9.99 -24.65
C TYR A 7 1.61 -8.49 -24.90
N ARG A 8 0.41 -7.96 -25.15
CA ARG A 8 0.12 -6.54 -25.08
C ARG A 8 -0.27 -6.16 -23.65
N ILE A 9 0.46 -5.20 -23.07
CA ILE A 9 0.14 -4.67 -21.73
C ILE A 9 -0.81 -3.49 -21.89
N ILE A 10 -1.97 -3.58 -21.24
CA ILE A 10 -3.08 -2.63 -21.31
C ILE A 10 -3.27 -2.03 -19.93
N VAL A 11 -2.98 -0.74 -19.79
CA VAL A 11 -3.07 0.01 -18.52
C VAL A 11 -4.07 1.16 -18.57
N ARG A 12 -4.67 1.40 -19.74
CA ARG A 12 -5.68 2.43 -19.98
C ARG A 12 -6.86 1.82 -20.73
N THR A 13 -8.06 2.29 -20.39
CA THR A 13 -9.32 1.86 -21.01
C THR A 13 -9.43 2.25 -22.49
N SER A 14 -8.64 3.22 -22.96
CA SER A 14 -8.57 3.62 -24.37
C SER A 14 -7.70 2.70 -25.24
N GLN A 15 -6.87 1.85 -24.64
CA GLN A 15 -6.03 0.92 -25.39
C GLN A 15 -6.84 -0.30 -25.77
N GLN A 16 -6.91 -0.60 -27.07
CA GLN A 16 -7.57 -1.82 -27.54
C GLN A 16 -6.73 -3.07 -27.22
N SER A 17 -7.42 -4.19 -26.99
CA SER A 17 -6.84 -5.53 -27.01
C SER A 17 -6.44 -5.93 -28.43
N LEU A 18 -5.49 -6.85 -28.55
CA LEU A 18 -5.14 -7.47 -29.82
C LEU A 18 -5.61 -8.91 -29.84
N GLU A 19 -6.18 -9.36 -30.94
CA GLU A 19 -6.59 -10.76 -31.11
C GLU A 19 -5.38 -11.66 -31.44
N GLU A 20 -4.37 -11.13 -32.15
CA GLU A 20 -3.19 -11.90 -32.56
C GLU A 20 -2.17 -12.21 -31.43
N LYS A 21 -2.38 -11.65 -30.22
CA LYS A 21 -1.46 -11.78 -29.08
C LYS A 21 -2.22 -11.97 -27.78
N GLY A 22 -1.53 -12.46 -26.76
CA GLY A 22 -2.06 -12.41 -25.40
C GLY A 22 -2.24 -10.97 -24.94
N ASN A 23 -3.17 -10.72 -24.02
CA ASN A 23 -3.40 -9.41 -23.44
C ASN A 23 -3.22 -9.48 -21.92
N LEU A 24 -2.47 -8.54 -21.35
CA LEU A 24 -2.30 -8.39 -19.92
C LEU A 24 -2.88 -7.04 -19.48
N PHE A 25 -3.99 -7.09 -18.75
CA PHE A 25 -4.65 -5.91 -18.21
C PHE A 25 -4.12 -5.61 -16.82
N LEU A 26 -3.68 -4.37 -16.59
CA LEU A 26 -3.36 -3.85 -15.27
C LEU A 26 -4.26 -2.64 -15.01
N LEU A 27 -5.40 -2.91 -14.38
CA LEU A 27 -6.49 -1.95 -14.19
C LEU A 27 -6.88 -1.90 -12.71
N THR A 28 -7.32 -0.73 -12.25
CA THR A 28 -8.04 -0.61 -10.98
C THR A 28 -9.49 -1.08 -11.15
N ALA A 29 -10.21 -1.30 -10.04
CA ALA A 29 -11.60 -1.73 -10.09
C ALA A 29 -12.51 -0.74 -10.84
N GLU A 30 -12.31 0.56 -10.64
CA GLU A 30 -13.02 1.63 -11.34
C GLU A 30 -12.83 1.49 -12.85
N ARG A 31 -11.59 1.24 -13.30
CA ARG A 31 -11.26 1.11 -14.72
C ARG A 31 -11.83 -0.15 -15.35
N VAL A 32 -11.98 -1.24 -14.58
CA VAL A 32 -12.72 -2.43 -15.04
C VAL A 32 -14.18 -2.10 -15.27
N MET A 33 -14.80 -1.32 -14.38
CA MET A 33 -16.19 -0.88 -14.51
C MET A 33 -16.40 0.03 -15.72
N GLU A 34 -15.49 0.99 -15.93
CA GLU A 34 -15.51 1.96 -17.04
C GLU A 34 -15.15 1.35 -18.41
N TYR A 35 -14.56 0.16 -18.45
CA TYR A 35 -14.14 -0.46 -19.71
C TYR A 35 -15.39 -0.88 -20.52
N PRO A 36 -15.68 -0.21 -21.67
CA PRO A 36 -16.96 -0.38 -22.36
C PRO A 36 -17.10 -1.75 -23.01
N ASN A 37 -16.02 -2.25 -23.63
CA ASN A 37 -15.96 -3.54 -24.30
C ASN A 37 -14.82 -4.35 -23.70
N LEU A 38 -14.92 -4.69 -22.41
CA LEU A 38 -13.95 -5.58 -21.78
C LEU A 38 -14.05 -6.94 -22.48
N PRO A 39 -12.96 -7.44 -23.10
CA PRO A 39 -13.03 -8.71 -23.80
C PRO A 39 -13.26 -9.86 -22.81
N GLN A 40 -13.52 -11.05 -23.35
CA GLN A 40 -13.53 -12.27 -22.55
C GLN A 40 -12.20 -12.41 -21.82
N ILE A 41 -12.28 -12.57 -20.51
CA ILE A 41 -11.14 -12.78 -19.64
C ILE A 41 -11.03 -14.28 -19.37
N ASP A 42 -9.84 -14.84 -19.54
CA ASP A 42 -9.57 -16.24 -19.22
C ASP A 42 -9.21 -16.41 -17.74
N PHE A 43 -8.45 -15.45 -17.21
CA PHE A 43 -7.94 -15.44 -15.85
C PHE A 43 -7.77 -14.02 -15.31
N PHE A 44 -8.13 -13.79 -14.04
CA PHE A 44 -7.85 -12.52 -13.37
C PHE A 44 -7.31 -12.70 -11.95
N VAL A 45 -6.61 -11.67 -11.48
CA VAL A 45 -6.09 -11.57 -10.11
C VAL A 45 -6.65 -10.33 -9.46
N ILE A 46 -7.17 -10.45 -8.24
CA ILE A 46 -7.50 -9.30 -7.38
C ILE A 46 -6.47 -9.27 -6.27
N ASP A 47 -5.71 -8.18 -6.21
CA ASP A 47 -4.85 -7.87 -5.07
C ASP A 47 -5.66 -7.22 -3.95
N GLU A 48 -5.21 -7.37 -2.71
CA GLU A 48 -5.87 -6.86 -1.50
C GLU A 48 -7.37 -7.25 -1.38
N PHE A 49 -7.73 -8.50 -1.71
CA PHE A 49 -9.12 -8.96 -1.79
C PHE A 49 -9.95 -8.81 -0.51
N TYR A 50 -9.29 -8.69 0.65
CA TYR A 50 -9.95 -8.41 1.93
C TYR A 50 -10.79 -7.13 1.91
N LYS A 51 -10.54 -6.23 0.95
CA LYS A 51 -11.33 -5.02 0.70
C LYS A 51 -12.72 -5.30 0.11
N LEU A 52 -13.00 -6.53 -0.36
CA LEU A 52 -14.35 -6.95 -0.80
C LEU A 52 -15.35 -7.04 0.36
N SER A 53 -14.87 -7.18 1.61
CA SER A 53 -15.76 -7.30 2.77
C SER A 53 -16.46 -5.98 3.09
N ALA A 54 -17.77 -5.93 2.90
CA ALA A 54 -18.64 -4.79 3.25
C ALA A 54 -18.75 -4.50 4.76
N LYS A 55 -18.09 -5.28 5.63
CA LYS A 55 -18.04 -5.03 7.08
C LYS A 55 -17.23 -3.78 7.44
N ARG A 56 -16.48 -3.22 6.49
CA ARG A 56 -15.77 -1.95 6.63
C ARG A 56 -16.49 -0.95 5.74
N ASP A 57 -17.10 0.05 6.37
CA ASP A 57 -17.98 1.09 5.84
C ASP A 57 -17.25 2.05 4.85
N ASP A 58 -16.69 1.48 3.79
CA ASP A 58 -15.84 2.16 2.81
C ASP A 58 -16.55 2.04 1.45
N GLU A 59 -17.05 3.15 0.90
CA GLU A 59 -17.72 3.24 -0.42
C GLU A 59 -16.90 2.59 -1.56
N ARG A 60 -15.59 2.37 -1.33
CA ARG A 60 -14.65 1.72 -2.25
C ARG A 60 -14.80 0.20 -2.31
N SER A 61 -15.39 -0.44 -1.29
CA SER A 61 -15.67 -1.87 -1.29
C SER A 61 -16.69 -2.25 -2.36
N ASP A 62 -17.65 -1.36 -2.64
CA ASP A 62 -18.71 -1.58 -3.63
C ASP A 62 -18.16 -1.65 -5.05
N VAL A 63 -17.22 -0.77 -5.42
CA VAL A 63 -16.63 -0.78 -6.77
C VAL A 63 -15.85 -2.07 -7.02
N LEU A 64 -15.08 -2.54 -6.04
CA LEU A 64 -14.32 -3.77 -6.16
C LEU A 64 -15.25 -5.00 -6.24
N ASN A 65 -16.31 -5.04 -5.42
CA ASN A 65 -17.33 -6.09 -5.49
C ASN A 65 -18.04 -6.11 -6.85
N ASN A 66 -18.42 -4.95 -7.37
CA ASN A 66 -19.06 -4.83 -8.68
C ASN A 66 -18.13 -5.25 -9.82
N ALA A 67 -16.84 -4.88 -9.75
CA ALA A 67 -15.84 -5.31 -10.72
C ALA A 67 -15.64 -6.83 -10.70
N PHE A 68 -15.54 -7.43 -9.50
CA PHE A 68 -15.45 -8.88 -9.33
C PHE A 68 -16.68 -9.59 -9.91
N TYR A 69 -17.88 -9.10 -9.60
CA TYR A 69 -19.12 -9.64 -10.14
C TYR A 69 -19.22 -9.49 -11.66
N LYS A 70 -18.86 -8.32 -12.22
CA LYS A 70 -18.81 -8.08 -13.67
C LYS A 70 -17.92 -9.09 -14.39
N LEU A 71 -16.78 -9.45 -13.82
CA LEU A 71 -15.88 -10.46 -14.37
C LEU A 71 -16.48 -11.87 -14.29
N LEU A 72 -17.07 -12.24 -13.15
CA LEU A 72 -17.70 -13.55 -12.97
C LEU A 72 -18.95 -13.77 -13.83
N GLN A 73 -19.59 -12.71 -14.30
CA GLN A 73 -20.73 -12.79 -15.23
C GLN A 73 -20.32 -13.11 -16.67
N GLN A 74 -19.03 -13.13 -16.98
CA GLN A 74 -18.56 -13.59 -18.29
C GLN A 74 -18.82 -15.08 -18.47
N THR A 75 -19.02 -15.49 -19.72
CA THR A 75 -19.26 -16.89 -20.10
C THR A 75 -18.30 -17.28 -21.23
N PRO A 76 -17.38 -18.24 -21.00
CA PRO A 76 -17.20 -19.02 -19.78
C PRO A 76 -16.75 -18.17 -18.58
N VAL A 77 -17.02 -18.66 -17.37
CA VAL A 77 -16.60 -17.95 -16.15
C VAL A 77 -15.07 -17.99 -16.05
N PRO A 78 -14.39 -16.84 -15.91
CA PRO A 78 -12.94 -16.79 -15.78
C PRO A 78 -12.43 -17.54 -14.54
N GLN A 79 -11.24 -18.12 -14.66
CA GLN A 79 -10.48 -18.54 -13.48
C GLN A 79 -10.01 -17.30 -12.70
N PHE A 80 -9.86 -17.41 -11.39
CA PHE A 80 -9.47 -16.27 -10.58
C PHE A 80 -8.52 -16.63 -9.45
N TYR A 81 -7.75 -15.63 -9.02
CA TYR A 81 -6.91 -15.72 -7.84
C TYR A 81 -7.06 -14.46 -6.98
N LEU A 82 -7.35 -14.63 -5.69
CA LEU A 82 -7.60 -13.53 -4.77
C LEU A 82 -6.43 -13.47 -3.78
N LEU A 83 -5.65 -12.38 -3.85
CA LEU A 83 -4.47 -12.15 -3.02
C LEU A 83 -4.79 -11.16 -1.91
N GLY A 84 -4.31 -11.42 -0.71
CA GLY A 84 -4.48 -10.52 0.43
C GLY A 84 -3.45 -10.78 1.52
N PRO A 85 -3.37 -9.90 2.53
CA PRO A 85 -2.64 -10.19 3.75
C PRO A 85 -3.27 -11.39 4.45
N ASN A 86 -2.62 -11.88 5.49
CA ASN A 86 -3.19 -12.95 6.31
C ASN A 86 -4.56 -12.50 6.87
N ILE A 87 -5.64 -13.05 6.32
CA ILE A 87 -7.00 -12.84 6.80
C ILE A 87 -7.49 -14.05 7.57
N ASP A 88 -8.43 -13.83 8.49
CA ASP A 88 -8.88 -14.91 9.35
C ASP A 88 -9.68 -15.99 8.65
N GLY A 89 -10.44 -15.60 7.63
CA GLY A 89 -11.25 -16.47 6.80
C GLY A 89 -12.03 -15.67 5.77
N ILE A 90 -12.79 -16.39 4.94
CA ILE A 90 -13.76 -15.82 3.99
C ILE A 90 -15.17 -16.04 4.50
N SER A 91 -16.14 -15.33 3.92
CA SER A 91 -17.55 -15.48 4.28
C SER A 91 -18.03 -16.91 4.02
N GLU A 92 -18.88 -17.41 4.92
CA GLU A 92 -19.56 -18.69 4.75
C GLU A 92 -20.32 -18.74 3.41
N GLY A 93 -20.23 -19.86 2.70
CA GLY A 93 -20.85 -20.03 1.37
C GLY A 93 -20.02 -19.48 0.21
N PHE A 94 -18.91 -18.77 0.45
CA PHE A 94 -18.11 -18.17 -0.63
C PHE A 94 -17.41 -19.24 -1.49
N GLU A 95 -16.84 -20.26 -0.86
CA GLU A 95 -16.15 -21.36 -1.56
C GLU A 95 -17.12 -22.12 -2.45
N GLU A 96 -18.29 -22.48 -1.93
CA GLU A 96 -19.31 -23.20 -2.68
C GLU A 96 -19.89 -22.36 -3.81
N LYS A 97 -20.21 -21.08 -3.52
CA LYS A 97 -20.82 -20.18 -4.51
C LYS A 97 -19.93 -19.94 -5.71
N TYR A 98 -18.62 -19.81 -5.50
CA TYR A 98 -17.68 -19.44 -6.56
C TYR A 98 -16.73 -20.58 -6.95
N ASN A 99 -16.95 -21.80 -6.44
CA ASN A 99 -16.06 -22.94 -6.60
C ASN A 99 -14.59 -22.58 -6.30
N ALA A 100 -14.39 -21.87 -5.19
CA ALA A 100 -13.09 -21.36 -4.76
C ALA A 100 -12.44 -22.30 -3.75
N ILE A 101 -11.11 -22.19 -3.61
CA ILE A 101 -10.34 -22.89 -2.57
C ILE A 101 -9.68 -21.82 -1.70
N PHE A 102 -10.00 -21.81 -0.41
CA PHE A 102 -9.34 -20.93 0.55
C PHE A 102 -8.06 -21.56 1.10
N TYR A 103 -6.96 -20.84 0.97
CA TYR A 103 -5.66 -21.24 1.50
C TYR A 103 -5.13 -20.16 2.45
N LYS A 104 -4.94 -20.51 3.72
CA LYS A 104 -4.37 -19.64 4.76
C LYS A 104 -3.07 -20.24 5.27
N THR A 105 -2.05 -19.41 5.40
CA THR A 105 -0.80 -19.75 6.08
C THR A 105 -0.42 -18.66 7.09
N ASN A 106 0.11 -19.06 8.24
CA ASN A 106 0.70 -18.15 9.22
C ASN A 106 2.23 -18.05 9.08
N TYR A 107 2.80 -18.62 8.02
CA TYR A 107 4.23 -18.57 7.76
C TYR A 107 4.67 -17.14 7.48
N SER A 108 5.63 -16.65 8.28
CA SER A 108 6.31 -15.36 8.09
C SER A 108 7.79 -15.62 7.84
N LEU A 109 8.32 -15.07 6.74
CA LEU A 109 9.75 -15.14 6.40
C LEU A 109 10.61 -14.24 7.29
N VAL A 110 9.99 -13.27 7.96
CA VAL A 110 10.67 -12.25 8.77
C VAL A 110 10.11 -12.27 10.18
N GLU A 111 10.99 -12.26 11.17
CA GLU A 111 10.61 -12.07 12.56
C GLU A 111 10.08 -10.64 12.75
N ASN A 112 8.86 -10.52 13.29
CA ASN A 112 8.29 -9.23 13.65
C ASN A 112 8.42 -9.02 15.17
N LYS A 113 9.17 -7.99 15.57
CA LYS A 113 9.26 -7.57 16.97
C LYS A 113 8.54 -6.24 17.17
N THR A 114 7.47 -6.27 17.97
CA THR A 114 6.75 -5.05 18.36
C THR A 114 7.28 -4.53 19.70
N ILE A 115 7.67 -3.26 19.75
CA ILE A 115 8.13 -2.60 20.98
C ILE A 115 7.18 -1.45 21.31
N ASP A 116 6.42 -1.60 22.39
CA ASP A 116 5.56 -0.54 22.90
C ASP A 116 6.36 0.45 23.75
N ILE A 117 6.58 1.65 23.20
CA ILE A 117 7.25 2.78 23.88
C ILE A 117 6.24 3.59 24.71
N TYR A 118 4.96 3.62 24.31
CA TYR A 118 3.93 4.41 25.00
C TYR A 118 3.71 3.89 26.41
N SER A 119 3.36 2.62 26.54
CA SER A 119 3.00 2.03 27.84
C SER A 119 4.16 2.11 28.85
N LYS A 120 5.41 2.04 28.37
CA LYS A 120 6.61 2.15 29.22
C LYS A 120 6.88 3.56 29.75
N ASN A 121 6.32 4.60 29.13
CA ASN A 121 6.49 6.00 29.53
C ASN A 121 5.11 6.67 29.76
N LYS A 122 4.13 5.87 30.22
CA LYS A 122 2.73 6.29 30.32
C LYS A 122 2.57 7.52 31.23
N THR A 123 3.31 7.59 32.32
CA THR A 123 3.25 8.73 33.27
C THR A 123 3.65 10.06 32.62
N GLU A 124 4.63 10.05 31.72
CA GLU A 124 5.08 11.22 30.97
C GLU A 124 4.16 11.52 29.78
N PHE A 125 3.62 10.48 29.13
CA PHE A 125 2.68 10.63 28.03
C PHE A 125 1.28 11.09 28.48
N ASP A 126 0.87 10.80 29.70
CA ASP A 126 -0.43 11.22 30.23
C ASP A 126 -0.37 12.63 30.86
N GLN A 127 0.83 13.25 30.96
CA GLN A 127 0.99 14.62 31.45
C GLN A 127 0.59 15.67 30.40
N PRO A 128 -0.38 16.56 30.68
CA PRO A 128 -0.86 17.55 29.70
C PRO A 128 0.21 18.57 29.31
N ARG A 129 1.07 18.95 30.27
CA ARG A 129 2.13 19.92 30.04
C ARG A 129 3.30 19.22 29.36
N LYS A 130 3.67 19.70 28.17
CA LYS A 130 4.82 19.21 27.37
C LYS A 130 4.69 17.81 26.76
N PHE A 131 3.52 17.14 26.81
CA PHE A 131 3.27 15.87 26.11
C PHE A 131 3.87 15.82 24.69
N LYS A 132 3.57 16.86 23.90
CA LYS A 132 4.02 16.97 22.51
C LYS A 132 5.55 17.02 22.40
N GLU A 133 6.20 17.78 23.27
CA GLU A 133 7.65 17.94 23.31
C GLU A 133 8.32 16.64 23.75
N PHE A 134 7.81 15.99 24.79
CA PHE A 134 8.29 14.69 25.24
C PHE A 134 8.18 13.63 24.14
N LYS A 135 7.02 13.53 23.49
CA LYS A 135 6.78 12.60 22.37
C LYS A 135 7.75 12.84 21.21
N GLU A 136 7.96 14.09 20.84
CA GLU A 136 8.87 14.47 19.77
C GLU A 136 10.32 14.14 20.12
N ASN A 137 10.79 14.49 21.32
CA ASN A 137 12.14 14.17 21.77
C ASN A 137 12.36 12.64 21.86
N LYS A 138 11.39 11.88 22.38
CA LYS A 138 11.51 10.43 22.47
C LYS A 138 11.59 9.76 21.10
N LEU A 139 10.82 10.26 20.12
CA LEU A 139 10.94 9.84 18.72
C LEU A 139 12.33 10.18 18.16
N PHE A 140 12.83 11.40 18.40
CA PHE A 140 14.11 11.83 17.82
C PHE A 140 15.31 11.09 18.40
N GLU A 141 15.33 10.81 19.70
CA GLU A 141 16.37 9.96 20.30
C GLU A 141 16.31 8.53 19.72
N LEU A 142 15.11 7.96 19.54
CA LEU A 142 14.96 6.64 18.91
C LEU A 142 15.48 6.63 17.46
N LEU A 143 15.14 7.64 16.66
CA LEU A 143 15.63 7.74 15.28
C LEU A 143 17.15 7.91 15.22
N LEU A 144 17.73 8.56 16.22
CA LEU A 144 19.17 8.70 16.33
C LEU A 144 19.84 7.37 16.72
N ASP A 145 19.24 6.62 17.64
CA ASP A 145 19.72 5.27 18.00
C ASP A 145 19.67 4.31 16.80
N LEU A 146 18.69 4.48 15.91
CA LEU A 146 18.48 3.70 14.68
C LEU A 146 19.10 4.34 13.43
N LYS A 147 20.03 5.28 13.57
CA LYS A 147 20.58 6.06 12.44
C LYS A 147 21.23 5.22 11.33
N ASP A 148 21.71 4.03 11.67
CA ASP A 148 22.39 3.11 10.75
C ASP A 148 21.40 2.11 10.11
N GLU A 149 20.10 2.23 10.41
CA GLU A 149 19.01 1.39 9.89
C GLU A 149 18.04 2.19 9.00
N GLN A 150 17.36 1.50 8.07
CA GLN A 150 16.28 2.11 7.30
C GLN A 150 14.99 2.18 8.12
N THR A 151 14.50 3.39 8.36
CA THR A 151 13.29 3.64 9.17
C THR A 151 12.16 4.26 8.35
N ILE A 152 10.93 3.77 8.53
CA ILE A 152 9.69 4.36 7.99
C ILE A 152 8.85 4.91 9.14
N ILE A 153 8.41 6.17 9.04
CA ILE A 153 7.61 6.85 10.07
C ILE A 153 6.24 7.19 9.52
N TYR A 154 5.19 6.64 10.13
CA TYR A 154 3.81 6.96 9.79
C TYR A 154 3.34 8.20 10.56
N CYS A 155 2.81 9.18 9.83
CA CYS A 155 2.28 10.42 10.40
C CYS A 155 0.83 10.63 9.96
N SER A 156 0.04 11.32 10.78
CA SER A 156 -1.38 11.54 10.52
C SER A 156 -1.70 12.48 9.36
N SER A 157 -0.76 13.32 8.92
CA SER A 157 -0.96 14.23 7.79
C SER A 157 0.36 14.66 7.14
N PRO A 158 0.33 15.11 5.86
CA PRO A 158 1.52 15.64 5.19
C PRO A 158 2.14 16.84 5.91
N ASN A 159 1.30 17.71 6.52
CA ASN A 159 1.79 18.83 7.34
C ASN A 159 2.57 18.33 8.55
N ARG A 160 2.10 17.26 9.21
CA ARG A 160 2.79 16.66 10.35
C ARG A 160 4.13 16.06 9.96
N VAL A 161 4.21 15.40 8.79
CA VAL A 161 5.46 14.88 8.24
C VAL A 161 6.49 15.99 8.09
N ARG A 162 6.14 17.07 7.38
CA ARG A 162 7.04 18.21 7.15
C ARG A 162 7.52 18.84 8.46
N PHE A 163 6.60 19.05 9.39
CA PHE A 163 6.89 19.60 10.70
C PHE A 163 7.88 18.74 11.50
N LEU A 164 7.67 17.43 11.53
CA LEU A 164 8.54 16.51 12.26
C LEU A 164 9.92 16.39 11.60
N ALA A 165 9.98 16.38 10.26
CA ALA A 165 11.25 16.34 9.52
C ALA A 165 12.11 17.59 9.79
N ASP A 166 11.51 18.78 9.76
CA ASP A 166 12.21 20.03 10.11
C ASP A 166 12.71 20.02 11.56
N LYS A 167 11.85 19.61 12.50
CA LYS A 167 12.24 19.51 13.91
C LYS A 167 13.34 18.49 14.15
N PHE A 168 13.30 17.35 13.48
CA PHE A 168 14.33 16.33 13.61
C PHE A 168 15.66 16.84 13.05
N THR A 169 15.65 17.55 11.93
CA THR A 169 16.84 18.20 11.38
C THR A 169 17.47 19.15 12.41
N LYS A 170 16.66 20.02 13.01
CA LYS A 170 17.12 20.94 14.09
C LYS A 170 17.62 20.21 15.33
N PHE A 171 17.03 19.06 15.66
CA PHE A 171 17.48 18.21 16.76
C PHE A 171 18.88 17.64 16.49
N LEU A 172 19.14 17.15 15.28
CA LEU A 172 20.44 16.66 14.84
C LEU A 172 21.50 17.77 14.84
N GLU A 173 21.16 18.96 14.34
CA GLU A 173 22.04 20.14 14.37
C GLU A 173 22.48 20.48 15.80
N LYS A 174 21.55 20.50 16.75
CA LYS A 174 21.84 20.76 18.18
C LYS A 174 22.77 19.71 18.81
N LYS A 175 22.74 18.48 18.31
CA LYS A 175 23.61 17.36 18.76
C LYS A 175 24.95 17.32 18.02
N ASN A 176 25.25 18.31 17.16
CA ASN A 176 26.44 18.36 16.29
C ASN A 176 26.59 17.14 15.37
N ILE A 177 25.47 16.55 14.96
CA ILE A 177 25.48 15.42 14.03
C ILE A 177 25.50 15.98 12.61
N GLN A 178 26.67 15.96 11.99
CA GLN A 178 26.84 16.46 10.63
C GLN A 178 26.21 15.53 9.59
N LYS A 179 25.86 16.13 8.44
CA LYS A 179 25.08 15.55 7.33
C LYS A 179 25.48 14.11 6.99
N ILE A 180 24.46 13.26 6.97
CA ILE A 180 24.48 11.88 6.47
C ILE A 180 24.91 11.90 4.99
N GLU A 181 25.60 10.83 4.59
CA GLU A 181 26.03 10.57 3.21
C GLU A 181 24.92 10.85 2.20
N LYS A 182 25.26 11.47 1.05
CA LYS A 182 24.27 11.81 0.02
C LYS A 182 23.65 10.54 -0.54
N LEU A 183 22.43 10.24 -0.14
CA LEU A 183 21.66 9.15 -0.74
C LEU A 183 21.35 9.49 -2.21
N PRO A 184 21.35 8.51 -3.13
CA PRO A 184 20.98 8.73 -4.55
C PRO A 184 19.61 9.40 -4.73
N LEU A 185 18.69 9.17 -3.78
CA LEU A 185 17.39 9.84 -3.74
C LEU A 185 17.50 11.35 -3.56
N VAL A 186 18.47 11.83 -2.76
CA VAL A 186 18.71 13.27 -2.56
C VAL A 186 19.14 13.91 -3.87
N GLU A 187 20.06 13.28 -4.60
CA GLU A 187 20.49 13.75 -5.91
C GLU A 187 19.34 13.78 -6.93
N TRP A 188 18.50 12.73 -6.93
CA TRP A 188 17.32 12.69 -7.78
C TRP A 188 16.33 13.82 -7.43
N ILE A 189 16.07 14.07 -6.15
CA ILE A 189 15.20 15.18 -5.71
C ILE A 189 15.79 16.53 -6.12
N GLU A 190 17.10 16.75 -5.91
CA GLU A 190 17.77 17.99 -6.32
C GLU A 190 17.65 18.23 -7.83
N LYS A 191 17.80 17.16 -8.63
CA LYS A 191 17.69 17.21 -10.10
C LYS A 191 16.26 17.37 -10.62
N ASN A 192 15.27 16.85 -9.89
CA ASN A 192 13.86 16.82 -10.32
C ASN A 192 12.95 17.74 -9.50
N LYS A 193 13.49 18.70 -8.74
CA LYS A 193 12.72 19.80 -8.17
C LYS A 193 12.11 20.64 -9.30
N ILE A 194 10.88 20.29 -9.66
CA ILE A 194 9.98 21.08 -10.50
C ILE A 194 9.73 22.41 -9.80
N GLN A 195 9.84 23.50 -10.56
CA GLN A 195 9.45 24.87 -10.22
C GLN A 195 7.94 24.99 -9.90
N ASN A 196 7.42 24.27 -8.92
CA ASN A 196 6.11 24.54 -8.37
C ASN A 196 6.32 25.05 -6.94
N GLY A 197 6.11 26.36 -6.82
CA GLY A 197 6.38 27.18 -5.66
C GLY A 197 5.84 26.63 -4.36
N ILE A 198 6.62 26.94 -3.32
CA ILE A 198 6.23 27.07 -1.92
C ILE A 198 5.03 28.02 -1.81
#